data_AF-R6FHW7-F1
#
_entry.id   AF-R6FHW7-F1
#
_cell.length_a   1.000
_cell.length_b   1.000
_cell.length_c   1.000
_cell.angle_alpha   90.00
_cell.angle_beta   90.00
_cell.angle_gamma   90.00
#
_symmetry.space_group_name_H-M   'P 1'
#
loop_
_entity.id
_entity.type
_entity.pdbx_description
1 polymer ?
#
loop_
_entity_poly.entity_id
_entity_poly.type
_entity_poly.pdbx_seq_one_letter_code
_entity_poly.pdbx_strand_id
1 'polypeptide(L)'
;MNRYGLLIGFLLFLASCRSKLGTAEPKERTHTDTAVVQQQAQFPFPTIPSTLTEPETRKSYLLTHYWEQFDFADTTLVDNRDITEQGFVNFIALLADGTTSDELTRKSMENWCKRFILSTYACPVLMKMADDYQDIY
;
A
#
# COMPACT_ATOMS: atom_id res chain seq x y z
N MET A 1 21.03 -8.97 21.50
CA MET A 1 20.82 -9.55 20.16
C MET A 1 20.29 -8.47 19.25
N ASN A 2 20.91 -8.26 18.09
CA ASN A 2 20.81 -7.03 17.30
C ASN A 2 19.43 -6.90 16.62
N ARG A 3 18.63 -5.91 17.04
CA ARG A 3 17.24 -5.66 16.57
C ARG A 3 17.15 -5.30 15.07
N TYR A 4 18.28 -4.92 14.47
CA TYR A 4 18.43 -4.67 13.04
C TYR A 4 18.69 -5.94 12.22
N GLY A 5 19.11 -7.05 12.86
CA GLY A 5 19.34 -8.32 12.17
C GLY A 5 18.04 -8.96 11.65
N LEU A 6 16.92 -8.72 12.35
CA LEU A 6 15.61 -9.23 11.95
C LEU A 6 14.99 -8.39 10.81
N LEU A 7 15.24 -7.07 10.80
CA LEU A 7 14.77 -6.14 9.77
C LEU A 7 15.52 -6.29 8.43
N ILE A 8 16.82 -6.62 8.46
CA ILE A 8 17.61 -6.89 7.24
C ILE A 8 17.16 -8.20 6.56
N GLY A 9 16.67 -9.18 7.32
CA GLY A 9 16.11 -10.42 6.77
C GLY A 9 14.79 -10.22 6.01
N PHE A 10 13.94 -9.31 6.47
CA PHE A 10 12.65 -9.00 5.84
C PHE A 10 12.82 -8.29 4.48
N LEU A 11 13.84 -7.44 4.33
CA LEU A 11 14.16 -6.72 3.10
C LEU A 11 14.79 -7.61 2.01
N LEU A 12 15.46 -8.71 2.38
CA LEU A 12 16.17 -9.60 1.42
C LEU A 12 15.28 -10.66 0.76
N PHE A 13 14.05 -10.88 1.24
CA PHE A 13 13.15 -11.93 0.71
C PHE A 13 12.37 -11.51 -0.56
N LEU A 14 12.32 -10.22 -0.90
CA LEU A 14 11.57 -9.70 -2.05
C LEU A 14 12.33 -9.76 -3.39
N ALA A 15 13.57 -10.26 -3.41
CA ALA A 15 14.45 -10.28 -4.59
C ALA A 15 14.54 -11.65 -5.30
N SER A 16 13.47 -12.45 -5.31
CA SER A 16 13.41 -13.70 -6.11
C SER A 16 12.23 -13.76 -7.05
N CYS A 17 12.15 -12.80 -7.97
CA CYS A 17 11.44 -13.00 -9.23
C CYS A 17 12.35 -13.79 -10.18
N ARG A 18 12.08 -15.10 -10.35
CA ARG A 18 12.66 -15.91 -11.43
C ARG A 18 12.02 -15.51 -12.76
N SER A 19 12.76 -14.82 -13.62
CA SER A 19 12.42 -14.71 -15.04
C SER A 19 12.65 -16.07 -15.72
N LYS A 20 11.58 -16.78 -16.06
CA LYS A 20 11.64 -17.86 -17.06
C LYS A 20 11.56 -17.23 -18.45
N LEU A 21 12.70 -17.21 -19.13
CA LEU A 21 12.80 -16.92 -20.56
C LEU A 21 12.45 -18.21 -21.34
N GLY A 22 11.43 -18.14 -22.19
CA GLY A 22 11.04 -19.22 -23.11
C GLY A 22 10.64 -18.64 -24.45
N THR A 23 11.51 -18.80 -25.43
CA THR A 23 11.30 -18.45 -26.85
C THR A 23 10.46 -19.53 -27.55
N ALA A 24 9.39 -19.12 -28.24
CA ALA A 24 8.87 -19.76 -29.47
C ALA A 24 7.85 -18.83 -30.17
N GLU A 25 8.11 -18.50 -31.44
CA GLU A 25 7.19 -17.84 -32.39
C GLU A 25 6.22 -18.86 -33.05
N PRO A 26 5.39 -18.50 -34.07
CA PRO A 26 4.26 -17.57 -34.09
C PRO A 26 2.95 -18.30 -34.48
N LYS A 27 1.79 -17.83 -34.00
CA LYS A 27 0.51 -18.18 -34.64
C LYS A 27 -0.46 -17.01 -34.59
N GLU A 28 -0.50 -16.31 -35.71
CA GLU A 28 -1.52 -15.36 -36.11
C GLU A 28 -2.92 -15.96 -35.94
N ARG A 29 -3.72 -15.35 -35.06
CA ARG A 29 -5.17 -15.27 -35.21
C ARG A 29 -5.59 -13.88 -34.81
N THR A 30 -6.00 -13.13 -35.80
CA THR A 30 -6.67 -11.84 -35.74
C THR A 30 -7.85 -11.92 -34.76
N HIS A 31 -7.71 -11.28 -33.60
CA HIS A 31 -8.87 -10.70 -32.93
C HIS A 31 -8.47 -9.33 -32.40
N THR A 32 -9.14 -8.36 -33.00
CA THR A 32 -9.12 -6.92 -32.82
C THR A 32 -8.74 -6.50 -31.40
N ASP A 33 -7.61 -5.81 -31.38
CA ASP A 33 -7.10 -4.88 -30.40
C ASP A 33 -8.19 -4.24 -29.51
N THR A 34 -8.27 -4.70 -28.27
CA THR A 34 -8.31 -3.79 -27.13
C THR A 34 -7.50 -4.48 -26.04
N ALA A 35 -6.17 -4.41 -26.19
CA ALA A 35 -5.31 -4.58 -25.04
C ALA A 35 -5.64 -3.41 -24.09
N VAL A 36 -6.61 -3.62 -23.19
CA VAL A 36 -6.54 -2.98 -21.88
C VAL A 36 -5.26 -3.54 -21.30
N VAL A 37 -4.16 -2.83 -21.55
CA VAL A 37 -2.99 -2.88 -20.68
C VAL A 37 -3.60 -2.61 -19.32
N GLN A 38 -3.76 -3.64 -18.51
CA GLN A 38 -3.94 -3.48 -17.08
C GLN A 38 -2.69 -2.72 -16.63
N GLN A 39 -2.75 -1.39 -16.67
CA GLN A 39 -1.93 -0.57 -15.80
C GLN A 39 -2.16 -1.19 -14.44
N GLN A 40 -1.12 -1.81 -13.88
CA GLN A 40 -1.14 -2.30 -12.51
C GLN A 40 -1.67 -1.13 -11.70
N ALA A 41 -2.90 -1.25 -11.21
CA ALA A 41 -3.50 -0.17 -10.45
C ALA A 41 -2.57 0.08 -9.26
N GLN A 42 -2.17 1.32 -9.06
CA GLN A 42 -1.28 1.70 -7.98
C GLN A 42 -2.10 2.26 -6.84
N PHE A 43 -1.55 2.21 -5.62
CA PHE A 43 -2.19 2.86 -4.49
C PHE A 43 -2.40 4.36 -4.78
N PRO A 44 -3.62 4.89 -4.63
CA PRO A 44 -3.93 6.26 -4.98
C PRO A 44 -3.42 7.21 -3.88
N PHE A 45 -2.17 7.67 -4.00
CA PHE A 45 -1.60 8.64 -3.06
C PHE A 45 -2.20 10.04 -3.25
N PRO A 46 -2.30 10.85 -2.18
CA PRO A 46 -2.69 12.25 -2.31
C PRO A 46 -1.63 13.04 -3.08
N THR A 47 -2.06 14.03 -3.86
CA THR A 47 -1.14 14.98 -4.49
C THR A 47 -0.65 15.96 -3.42
N ILE A 48 0.65 15.95 -3.13
CA ILE A 48 1.26 16.89 -2.18
C ILE A 48 1.42 18.26 -2.86
N PRO A 49 0.89 19.35 -2.28
CA PRO A 49 1.05 20.69 -2.83
C PRO A 49 2.52 21.06 -3.05
N SER A 50 2.84 21.64 -4.22
CA SER A 50 4.20 22.08 -4.56
C SER A 50 4.71 23.22 -3.69
N THR A 51 3.81 23.93 -3.00
CA THR A 51 4.14 24.96 -2.01
C THR A 51 4.77 24.38 -0.75
N LEU A 52 4.61 23.07 -0.49
CA LEU A 52 5.28 22.38 0.61
C LEU A 52 6.64 21.86 0.13
N THR A 53 7.70 22.56 0.51
CA THR A 53 9.08 22.26 0.12
C THR A 53 9.82 21.41 1.15
N GLU A 54 9.58 21.67 2.44
CA GLU A 54 10.28 20.98 3.52
C GLU A 54 9.88 19.50 3.63
N PRO A 55 10.84 18.55 3.70
CA PRO A 55 10.55 17.12 3.79
C PRO A 55 9.57 16.76 4.91
N GLU A 56 9.75 17.35 6.09
CA GLU A 56 8.89 17.09 7.26
C GLU A 56 7.45 17.55 7.03
N THR A 57 7.25 18.72 6.43
CA THR A 57 5.91 19.25 6.15
C THR A 57 5.22 18.43 5.05
N ARG A 58 5.97 17.99 4.04
CA ARG A 58 5.47 17.10 2.98
C ARG A 58 5.06 15.74 3.55
N LYS A 59 5.86 15.17 4.45
CA LYS A 59 5.55 13.93 5.14
C LYS A 59 4.32 14.06 6.03
N SER A 60 4.22 15.13 6.81
CA SER A 60 3.06 15.42 7.64
C SER A 60 1.77 15.53 6.83
N TYR A 61 1.83 16.22 5.68
CA TYR A 61 0.71 16.28 4.74
C TYR A 61 0.36 14.89 4.20
N LEU A 62 1.34 14.15 3.69
CA LEU A 62 1.13 12.80 3.14
C LEU A 62 0.44 11.89 4.16
N LEU A 63 0.93 11.83 5.40
CA LEU A 63 0.38 10.96 6.44
C LEU A 63 -1.04 11.38 6.87
N THR A 64 -1.31 12.68 6.93
CA THR A 64 -2.64 13.21 7.28
C THR A 64 -3.68 12.89 6.21
N HIS A 65 -3.28 12.96 4.93
CA HIS A 65 -4.15 12.80 3.76
C HIS A 65 -4.02 11.42 3.07
N TYR A 66 -3.29 10.48 3.69
CA TYR A 66 -2.81 9.26 3.05
C TYR A 66 -3.92 8.42 2.41
N TRP A 67 -5.04 8.29 3.11
CA TRP A 67 -6.17 7.46 2.71
C TRP A 67 -7.27 8.25 1.99
N GLU A 68 -7.00 9.51 1.60
CA GLU A 68 -8.05 10.39 1.08
C GLU A 68 -8.57 10.03 -0.30
N GLN A 69 -7.71 9.46 -1.14
CA GLN A 69 -8.04 9.06 -2.50
C GLN A 69 -8.35 7.56 -2.61
N PHE A 70 -8.19 6.80 -1.53
CA PHE A 70 -8.57 5.39 -1.48
C PHE A 70 -10.08 5.27 -1.25
N ASP A 71 -10.79 4.67 -2.21
CA ASP A 71 -12.23 4.46 -2.10
C ASP A 71 -12.53 3.14 -1.38
N PHE A 72 -12.94 3.24 -0.12
CA PHE A 72 -13.34 2.10 0.71
C PHE A 72 -14.70 1.48 0.31
N ALA A 73 -15.45 2.10 -0.61
CA ALA A 73 -16.68 1.55 -1.18
C ALA A 73 -16.42 0.76 -2.46
N ASP A 74 -15.27 0.93 -3.11
CA ASP A 74 -14.86 0.13 -4.25
C ASP A 74 -14.31 -1.22 -3.77
N THR A 75 -15.18 -2.23 -3.80
CA THR A 75 -14.81 -3.59 -3.36
C THR A 75 -13.74 -4.20 -4.26
N THR A 76 -13.62 -3.80 -5.52
CA THR A 76 -12.58 -4.32 -6.43
C THR A 76 -11.20 -3.80 -6.05
N LEU A 77 -11.13 -2.55 -5.59
CA LEU A 77 -9.91 -1.94 -5.07
C LEU A 77 -9.56 -2.53 -3.69
N VAL A 78 -10.55 -2.66 -2.79
CA VAL A 78 -10.36 -3.27 -1.46
C VAL A 78 -9.87 -4.72 -1.57
N ASP A 79 -10.44 -5.52 -2.48
CA ASP A 79 -10.05 -6.93 -2.70
C ASP A 79 -8.72 -7.08 -3.44
N ASN A 80 -8.21 -6.00 -4.06
CA ASN A 80 -6.90 -6.02 -4.67
C ASN A 80 -5.82 -5.97 -3.57
N ARG A 81 -5.46 -7.16 -3.09
CA ARG A 81 -4.48 -7.34 -2.01
C ARG A 81 -3.15 -6.66 -2.32
N ASP A 82 -2.64 -6.75 -3.55
CA ASP A 82 -1.36 -6.14 -3.92
C ASP A 82 -1.35 -4.61 -3.71
N ILE A 83 -2.48 -3.95 -3.94
CA ILE A 83 -2.61 -2.49 -3.79
C ILE A 83 -2.89 -2.12 -2.33
N THR A 84 -3.90 -2.78 -1.75
CA THR A 84 -4.44 -2.43 -0.44
C THR A 84 -3.44 -2.77 0.67
N GLU A 85 -2.80 -3.93 0.57
CA GLU A 85 -1.76 -4.33 1.51
C GLU A 85 -0.51 -3.47 1.38
N GLN A 86 -0.03 -3.22 0.14
CA GLN A 86 1.14 -2.38 -0.06
C GLN A 86 0.89 -0.95 0.43
N GLY A 87 -0.32 -0.42 0.23
CA GLY A 87 -0.77 0.84 0.79
C GLY A 87 -0.72 0.86 2.31
N PHE A 88 -1.20 -0.20 2.96
CA PHE A 88 -1.17 -0.34 4.41
C PHE A 88 0.25 -0.49 4.97
N VAL A 89 1.08 -1.36 4.39
CA VAL A 89 2.47 -1.58 4.79
C VAL A 89 3.28 -0.28 4.67
N ASN A 90 3.12 0.46 3.57
CA ASN A 90 3.79 1.74 3.37
C ASN A 90 3.36 2.78 4.42
N PHE A 91 2.06 2.80 4.78
CA PHE A 91 1.55 3.67 5.82
C PHE A 91 2.19 3.38 7.18
N ILE A 92 2.21 2.10 7.60
CA ILE A 92 2.83 1.68 8.85
C ILE A 92 4.33 1.96 8.85
N ALA A 93 5.03 1.71 7.74
CA ALA A 93 6.46 1.98 7.61
C ALA A 93 6.78 3.48 7.81
N LEU A 94 5.99 4.37 7.21
CA LEU A 94 6.17 5.82 7.39
C LEU A 94 5.87 6.27 8.83
N LEU A 95 4.89 5.67 9.50
CA LEU A 95 4.61 5.96 10.90
C LEU A 95 5.71 5.45 11.85
N ALA A 96 6.32 4.31 11.53
CA ALA A 96 7.31 3.64 12.37
C ALA A 96 8.78 4.00 12.04
N ASP A 97 9.03 4.93 11.13
CA ASP A 97 10.38 5.26 10.65
C ASP A 97 11.27 6.02 11.67
N GLY A 98 10.74 6.32 12.85
CA GLY A 98 11.45 6.99 13.94
C GLY A 98 11.56 8.51 13.80
N THR A 99 11.02 9.10 12.73
CA THR A 99 10.99 10.57 12.54
C THR A 99 9.57 11.14 12.62
N THR A 100 8.55 10.28 12.64
CA THR A 100 7.15 10.68 12.86
C THR A 100 6.88 10.98 14.33
N SER A 101 6.32 12.16 14.63
CA SER A 101 5.94 12.52 16.00
C SER A 101 4.69 11.76 16.47
N ASP A 102 4.56 11.55 17.79
CA ASP A 102 3.39 10.89 18.39
C ASP A 102 2.07 11.58 18.03
N GLU A 103 2.08 12.91 17.97
CA GLU A 103 0.90 13.70 17.58
C GLU A 103 0.49 13.40 16.14
N LEU A 104 1.45 13.39 15.21
CA LEU A 104 1.21 13.09 13.80
C LEU A 104 0.76 11.64 13.62
N THR A 105 1.36 10.70 14.34
CA THR A 105 0.93 9.29 14.36
C THR A 105 -0.51 9.17 14.81
N ARG A 106 -0.86 9.77 15.96
CA ARG A 106 -2.23 9.76 16.49
C ARG A 106 -3.21 10.37 15.50
N LYS A 107 -2.87 11.52 14.90
CA LYS A 107 -3.75 12.21 13.94
C LYS A 107 -3.98 11.39 12.68
N SER A 108 -2.93 10.76 12.14
CA SER A 108 -3.00 9.94 10.94
C SER A 108 -3.85 8.69 11.17
N MET A 109 -3.66 8.02 12.31
CA MET A 109 -4.47 6.88 12.73
C MET A 109 -5.95 7.26 12.94
N GLU A 110 -6.22 8.41 13.58
CA GLU A 110 -7.58 8.92 13.76
C GLU A 110 -8.28 9.15 12.40
N ASN A 111 -7.58 9.77 11.45
CA ASN A 111 -8.09 10.03 10.11
C ASN A 111 -8.36 8.72 9.34
N TRP A 112 -7.46 7.74 9.44
CA TRP A 112 -7.66 6.42 8.83
C TRP A 112 -8.88 5.71 9.44
N CYS A 113 -8.94 5.60 10.77
CA CYS A 113 -10.06 4.99 11.49
C CYS A 113 -11.40 5.61 11.11
N LYS A 114 -11.48 6.95 11.02
CA LYS A 114 -12.70 7.66 10.63
C LYS A 114 -13.23 7.25 9.26
N ARG A 115 -12.36 6.92 8.32
CA ARG A 115 -12.75 6.58 6.94
C ARG A 115 -13.11 5.11 6.82
N PHE A 116 -12.38 4.27 7.54
CA PHE A 116 -12.52 2.83 7.50
C PHE A 116 -13.71 2.31 8.33
N ILE A 117 -13.91 2.83 9.54
CA ILE A 117 -14.97 2.39 10.47
C ILE A 117 -16.37 2.62 9.87
N LEU A 118 -16.50 3.57 8.96
CA LEU A 118 -17.77 3.84 8.28
C LEU A 118 -18.12 2.80 7.20
N SER A 119 -17.17 1.95 6.78
CA SER A 119 -17.41 0.91 5.77
C SER A 119 -17.77 -0.42 6.42
N THR A 120 -18.98 -0.92 6.18
CA THR A 120 -19.42 -2.24 6.65
C THR A 120 -18.73 -3.40 5.94
N TYR A 121 -18.05 -3.14 4.81
CA TYR A 121 -17.35 -4.14 4.02
C TYR A 121 -15.83 -4.07 4.20
N ALA A 122 -15.22 -2.88 4.09
CA ALA A 122 -13.78 -2.76 4.25
C ALA A 122 -13.35 -3.09 5.69
N CYS A 123 -14.15 -2.68 6.70
CA CYS A 123 -13.86 -2.88 8.13
C CYS A 123 -13.42 -4.31 8.48
N PRO A 124 -14.23 -5.35 8.20
CA PRO A 124 -13.82 -6.73 8.45
C PRO A 124 -12.65 -7.20 7.57
N VAL A 125 -12.53 -6.71 6.32
CA VAL A 125 -11.47 -7.15 5.40
C VAL A 125 -10.08 -6.70 5.87
N LEU A 126 -9.89 -5.41 6.21
CA LEU A 126 -8.57 -4.97 6.66
C LEU A 126 -8.25 -5.43 8.08
N MET A 127 -9.25 -5.65 8.94
CA MET A 127 -9.02 -6.27 10.26
C MET A 127 -8.51 -7.71 10.10
N LYS A 128 -9.16 -8.51 9.25
CA LYS A 128 -8.68 -9.86 8.92
C LYS A 128 -7.27 -9.82 8.30
N MET A 129 -7.02 -8.87 7.39
CA MET A 129 -5.69 -8.70 6.81
C MET A 129 -4.64 -8.43 7.89
N ALA A 130 -4.92 -7.55 8.86
CA ALA A 130 -4.01 -7.27 9.96
C ALA A 130 -3.80 -8.49 10.89
N ASP A 131 -4.85 -9.26 11.18
CA ASP A 131 -4.79 -10.48 11.99
C ASP A 131 -3.98 -11.59 11.30
N ASP A 132 -4.17 -11.77 9.98
CA ASP A 132 -3.41 -12.73 9.16
C ASP A 132 -1.89 -12.47 9.21
N TYR A 133 -1.45 -11.24 9.52
CA TYR A 133 -0.03 -10.90 9.74
C TYR A 133 0.50 -11.25 11.13
N GLN A 134 -0.38 -11.46 12.12
CA GLN A 134 0.01 -11.81 13.49
C GLN A 134 0.15 -13.32 13.70
N ASP A 135 -0.60 -14.14 12.97
CA ASP A 135 -0.65 -15.61 13.11
C ASP A 135 0.51 -16.37 12.40
N ILE A 136 1.47 -15.65 11.82
CA ILE A 136 2.65 -16.24 11.17
C ILE A 136 3.82 -16.46 12.16
N TYR A 137 3.56 -16.30 13.48
CA TYR A 137 4.54 -16.53 14.56
C TYR A 137 4.07 -17.52 15.62
#